data_AF-A0AAE1EA79-F1
#
_entry.id   AF-A0AAE1EA79-F1
#
_cell.length_a   1.000
_cell.length_b   1.000
_cell.length_c   1.000
_cell.angle_alpha   90.00
_cell.angle_beta   90.00
_cell.angle_gamma   90.00
#
_symmetry.space_group_name_H-M   'P 1'
#
loop_
_entity.id
_entity.type
_entity.pdbx_description
1 polymer ?
#
loop_
_entity_poly.entity_id
_entity_poly.type
_entity_poly.pdbx_seq_one_letter_code
_entity_poly.pdbx_strand_id
1 'polypeptide(L)'
;MDNSNQQQYPSFGTGLTPQPQLQSPLMSPGMGFTPTPVLPPSNASLYPSTPNPGGPLTPFSPATPASEGSGIRPQLQNIVCTVTLDCPLELKNIALHARNAEYNPKRFAAVIMRIRDPRTTALIFSSGKMVCTGAKSENEAKLAARKYARIVQKLGFPAKFLDFKIQNMVGSCDVKFPIRLEGLVLTHSQFSSYEPELFPGLIYRMVKPRIVLLIFVSGKVVLTGAKVRSEIYEAFENIYPILKGFRKH
;
A
#
# COMPACT_ATOMS: atom_id res chain seq x y z
N MET A 1 -18.93 41.39 -20.62
CA MET A 1 -17.56 41.23 -21.14
C MET A 1 -16.65 41.80 -20.06
N ASP A 2 -15.90 41.01 -19.29
CA ASP A 2 -15.55 39.60 -19.46
C ASP A 2 -15.64 38.79 -18.14
N ASN A 3 -15.81 37.48 -18.24
CA ASN A 3 -15.91 36.56 -17.09
C ASN A 3 -15.22 35.22 -17.41
N SER A 4 -14.14 34.90 -16.72
CA SER A 4 -13.40 33.65 -16.92
C SER A 4 -12.67 33.12 -15.67
N ASN A 5 -13.47 32.52 -14.79
CA ASN A 5 -13.18 31.29 -14.03
C ASN A 5 -11.72 30.97 -13.63
N GLN A 6 -11.43 31.09 -12.33
CA GLN A 6 -10.44 30.21 -11.68
C GLN A 6 -11.07 28.86 -11.35
N GLN A 7 -10.62 27.77 -11.99
CA GLN A 7 -11.02 26.42 -11.60
C GLN A 7 -10.23 25.94 -10.37
N GLN A 8 -10.95 25.81 -9.26
CA GLN A 8 -10.40 25.38 -7.97
C GLN A 8 -10.60 23.87 -7.80
N TYR A 9 -9.51 23.10 -7.71
CA TYR A 9 -9.58 21.65 -7.49
C TYR A 9 -9.99 21.33 -6.05
N PRO A 10 -11.00 20.47 -5.80
CA PRO A 10 -11.38 20.07 -4.45
C PRO A 10 -10.34 19.13 -3.83
N SER A 11 -9.83 19.49 -2.66
CA SER A 11 -8.89 18.68 -1.89
C SER A 11 -9.62 17.61 -1.09
N PHE A 12 -9.54 16.35 -1.51
CA PHE A 12 -10.18 15.22 -0.81
C PHE A 12 -9.58 14.97 0.58
N GLY A 13 -10.42 15.12 1.62
CA GLY A 13 -10.07 14.78 3.00
C GLY A 13 -10.24 13.29 3.28
N THR A 14 -9.18 12.62 3.74
CA THR A 14 -9.22 11.22 4.15
C THR A 14 -9.78 11.06 5.56
N GLY A 15 -11.10 10.97 5.68
CA GLY A 15 -11.78 10.34 6.81
C GLY A 15 -12.00 8.84 6.56
N LEU A 16 -12.28 8.08 7.62
CA LEU A 16 -12.51 6.61 7.71
C LEU A 16 -11.27 5.76 8.02
N THR A 17 -11.06 5.54 9.32
CA THR A 17 -10.25 4.44 9.90
C THR A 17 -11.10 3.71 10.95
N PRO A 18 -11.30 2.38 10.86
CA PRO A 18 -11.93 1.60 11.92
C PRO A 18 -10.98 1.37 13.11
N GLN A 19 -11.51 1.38 14.33
CA GLN A 19 -10.78 0.95 15.53
C GLN A 19 -10.68 -0.58 15.59
N PRO A 20 -9.58 -1.17 16.10
CA PRO A 20 -9.53 -2.55 16.57
C PRO A 20 -9.86 -2.64 18.07
N GLN A 21 -10.70 -3.61 18.44
CA GLN A 21 -10.99 -3.96 19.84
C GLN A 21 -9.85 -4.76 20.48
N LEU A 22 -9.73 -4.65 21.80
CA LEU A 22 -8.74 -5.34 22.64
C LEU A 22 -9.20 -6.76 23.00
N GLN A 23 -8.30 -7.73 22.91
CA GLN A 23 -8.35 -8.99 23.67
C GLN A 23 -6.92 -9.47 23.97
N SER A 24 -6.70 -9.94 25.20
CA SER A 24 -5.41 -10.27 25.79
C SER A 24 -5.38 -11.70 26.34
N PRO A 25 -4.25 -12.43 26.27
CA PRO A 25 -4.03 -13.64 27.08
C PRO A 25 -2.94 -13.47 28.15
N LEU A 26 -2.96 -14.40 29.13
CA LEU A 26 -2.23 -14.41 30.40
C LEU A 26 -0.91 -15.24 30.37
N MET A 27 -0.27 -15.39 31.55
CA MET A 27 1.07 -15.97 31.83
C MET A 27 0.99 -17.11 32.88
N SER A 28 1.91 -18.09 33.03
CA SER A 28 3.12 -18.38 32.22
C SER A 28 3.51 -19.89 32.07
N PRO A 29 4.10 -20.62 33.05
CA PRO A 29 5.32 -21.39 32.69
C PRO A 29 5.45 -22.86 33.17
N GLY A 30 6.44 -23.59 32.60
CA GLY A 30 7.28 -24.53 33.37
C GLY A 30 7.77 -25.83 32.68
N MET A 31 9.11 -25.97 32.53
CA MET A 31 9.97 -27.19 32.51
C MET A 31 9.64 -28.39 31.57
N GLY A 32 10.58 -29.20 31.06
CA GLY A 32 12.05 -29.17 31.09
C GLY A 32 12.69 -30.47 30.52
N PHE A 33 14.01 -30.43 30.28
CA PHE A 33 14.98 -31.53 30.12
C PHE A 33 15.04 -32.45 28.86
N THR A 34 16.30 -32.62 28.45
CA THR A 34 16.97 -33.47 27.42
C THR A 34 17.34 -34.87 28.01
N PRO A 35 17.80 -35.94 27.27
CA PRO A 35 18.87 -35.89 26.26
C PRO A 35 18.90 -36.87 25.06
N THR A 36 19.83 -36.58 24.15
CA THR A 36 20.37 -37.39 23.02
C THR A 36 21.14 -38.64 23.50
N PRO A 37 21.53 -39.61 22.63
CA PRO A 37 22.91 -39.52 22.07
C PRO A 37 23.23 -40.24 20.71
N VAL A 38 24.42 -39.89 20.17
CA VAL A 38 25.35 -40.54 19.19
C VAL A 38 25.03 -40.82 17.70
N LEU A 39 25.99 -40.37 16.88
CA LEU A 39 26.46 -40.77 15.53
C LEU A 39 27.28 -42.11 15.61
N PRO A 40 27.88 -42.74 14.54
CA PRO A 40 28.65 -42.12 13.44
C PRO A 40 28.57 -42.87 12.07
N PRO A 41 29.60 -42.96 11.18
CA PRO A 41 29.47 -42.43 9.81
C PRO A 41 29.73 -43.47 8.70
N SER A 42 29.76 -43.04 7.42
CA SER A 42 30.93 -43.21 6.50
C SER A 42 30.61 -43.11 4.99
N ASN A 43 31.64 -42.66 4.26
CA ASN A 43 32.00 -42.92 2.86
C ASN A 43 31.20 -42.33 1.67
N ALA A 44 31.99 -41.70 0.80
CA ALA A 44 31.65 -41.31 -0.55
C ALA A 44 32.00 -42.41 -1.57
N SER A 45 31.32 -42.40 -2.72
CA SER A 45 31.72 -42.99 -4.01
C SER A 45 30.87 -42.25 -5.07
N LEU A 46 31.40 -41.45 -6.00
CA LEU A 46 32.35 -41.74 -7.09
C LEU A 46 31.91 -42.89 -8.02
N TYR A 47 30.87 -42.63 -8.82
CA TYR A 47 30.68 -43.27 -10.14
C TYR A 47 30.00 -42.28 -11.12
N PRO A 48 30.51 -42.14 -12.36
CA PRO A 48 29.78 -41.49 -13.45
C PRO A 48 28.96 -42.53 -14.24
N SER A 49 27.64 -42.31 -14.38
CA SER A 49 26.78 -43.15 -15.22
C SER A 49 26.43 -42.47 -16.55
N THR A 50 26.58 -43.25 -17.62
CA THR A 50 26.40 -42.85 -19.02
C THR A 50 24.93 -42.66 -19.43
N PRO A 51 24.63 -41.86 -20.47
CA PRO A 51 23.26 -41.65 -20.91
C PRO A 51 22.70 -42.88 -21.63
N ASN A 52 21.50 -43.32 -21.24
CA ASN A 52 20.81 -44.43 -21.88
C ASN A 52 19.64 -43.88 -22.75
N PRO A 53 19.58 -44.16 -24.06
CA PRO A 53 18.54 -43.61 -24.94
C PRO A 53 17.27 -44.49 -24.92
N GLY A 54 16.24 -44.07 -24.19
CA GLY A 54 14.99 -44.84 -24.12
C GLY A 54 14.00 -44.41 -23.03
N GLY A 55 13.62 -43.13 -23.02
CA GLY A 55 12.53 -42.62 -22.18
C GLY A 55 11.23 -42.42 -22.98
N PRO A 56 10.04 -42.78 -22.47
CA PRO A 56 8.78 -42.47 -23.14
C PRO A 56 8.55 -40.95 -23.27
N LEU A 57 7.97 -40.53 -24.39
CA LEU A 57 7.62 -39.13 -24.63
C LEU A 57 6.61 -38.65 -23.57
N THR A 58 7.01 -37.69 -22.75
CA THR A 58 6.06 -36.94 -21.92
C THR A 58 5.21 -36.04 -22.82
N PRO A 59 3.87 -35.98 -22.62
CA PRO A 59 3.05 -35.05 -23.36
C PRO A 59 3.42 -33.61 -22.96
N PHE A 60 3.68 -32.77 -23.95
CA PHE A 60 3.89 -31.34 -23.75
C PHE A 60 2.61 -30.73 -23.14
N SER A 61 2.66 -30.35 -21.86
CA SER A 61 1.66 -29.45 -21.29
C SER A 61 1.66 -28.16 -22.11
N PRO A 62 0.51 -27.73 -22.69
CA PRO A 62 0.46 -26.46 -23.40
C PRO A 62 0.77 -25.35 -22.40
N ALA A 63 1.81 -24.57 -22.68
CA ALA A 63 2.10 -23.37 -21.91
C ALA A 63 0.92 -22.40 -22.10
N THR A 64 0.08 -22.25 -21.07
CA THR A 64 -0.95 -21.23 -21.03
C THR A 64 -0.29 -19.89 -21.36
N PRO A 65 -0.70 -19.19 -22.44
CA PRO A 65 -0.06 -17.93 -22.79
C PRO A 65 -0.26 -16.97 -21.61
N ALA A 66 0.87 -16.47 -21.07
CA ALA A 66 0.82 -15.35 -20.16
C ALA A 66 0.01 -14.24 -20.84
N SER A 67 -0.95 -13.67 -20.11
CA SER A 67 -1.94 -12.74 -20.63
C SER A 67 -1.27 -11.67 -21.50
N GLU A 68 -1.84 -11.38 -22.68
CA GLU A 68 -1.30 -10.41 -23.63
C GLU A 68 -0.96 -9.09 -22.92
N GLY A 69 0.33 -8.93 -22.63
CA GLY A 69 0.80 -7.90 -21.72
C GLY A 69 0.52 -6.53 -22.31
N SER A 70 -0.35 -5.77 -21.67
CA SER A 70 -0.82 -4.45 -22.16
C SER A 70 0.29 -3.42 -22.33
N GLY A 71 1.48 -3.67 -21.79
CA GLY A 71 2.56 -2.69 -21.61
C GLY A 71 2.25 -1.65 -20.51
N ILE A 72 1.01 -1.63 -19.99
CA ILE A 72 0.54 -0.64 -19.03
C ILE A 72 0.97 -1.09 -17.63
N ARG A 73 1.75 -0.24 -16.95
CA ARG A 73 2.18 -0.48 -15.57
C ARG A 73 1.62 0.59 -14.64
N PRO A 74 0.88 0.22 -13.58
CA PRO A 74 0.43 1.17 -12.55
C PRO A 74 1.59 1.97 -11.96
N GLN A 75 1.35 3.27 -11.79
CA GLN A 75 2.29 4.21 -11.19
C GLN A 75 1.83 4.55 -9.78
N LEU A 76 2.75 4.49 -8.81
CA LEU A 76 2.45 4.88 -7.42
C LEU A 76 2.21 6.39 -7.34
N GLN A 77 1.09 6.76 -6.75
CA GLN A 77 0.65 8.16 -6.59
C GLN A 77 0.79 8.65 -5.15
N ASN A 78 0.61 7.76 -4.17
CA ASN A 78 0.74 8.08 -2.76
C ASN A 78 1.12 6.85 -1.93
N ILE A 79 1.90 7.05 -0.88
CA ILE A 79 2.23 6.08 0.15
C ILE A 79 1.97 6.70 1.52
N VAL A 80 1.26 5.95 2.36
CA VAL A 80 1.04 6.25 3.77
C VAL A 80 1.87 5.28 4.61
N CYS A 81 2.67 5.83 5.53
CA CYS A 81 3.50 5.05 6.45
C CYS A 81 3.36 5.57 7.89
N THR A 82 3.74 4.73 8.85
CA THR A 82 3.83 5.05 10.27
C THR A 82 5.24 4.81 10.78
N VAL A 83 5.60 5.51 11.85
CA VAL A 83 6.84 5.31 12.61
C VAL A 83 6.60 5.65 14.08
N THR A 84 7.32 4.97 14.97
CA THR A 84 7.33 5.22 16.42
C THR A 84 8.57 6.06 16.77
N LEU A 85 8.35 7.21 17.43
CA LEU A 85 9.41 8.10 17.91
C LEU A 85 9.86 7.77 19.35
N ASP A 86 9.14 6.89 20.06
CA ASP A 86 9.54 6.31 21.35
C ASP A 86 9.80 7.33 22.48
N CYS A 87 9.04 8.43 22.48
CA CYS A 87 9.03 9.42 23.55
C CYS A 87 7.69 10.17 23.58
N PRO A 88 7.24 10.64 24.77
CA PRO A 88 6.11 11.56 24.86
C PRO A 88 6.49 12.92 24.26
N LEU A 89 5.57 13.54 23.53
CA LEU A 89 5.81 14.77 22.78
C LEU A 89 4.85 15.89 23.20
N GLU A 90 5.41 17.03 23.59
CA GLU A 90 4.65 18.23 23.86
C GLU A 90 4.29 18.95 22.55
N LEU A 91 3.08 18.69 22.06
CA LEU A 91 2.62 19.17 20.75
C LEU A 91 2.61 20.69 20.59
N LYS A 92 2.34 21.44 21.68
CA LYS A 92 2.40 22.91 21.68
C LYS A 92 3.81 23.43 21.39
N ASN A 93 4.80 22.85 22.07
CA ASN A 93 6.20 23.19 21.95
C ASN A 93 6.74 22.87 20.54
N ILE A 94 6.35 21.70 19.99
CA ILE A 94 6.64 21.37 18.59
C ILE A 94 6.04 22.40 17.63
N ALA A 95 4.76 22.75 17.79
CA ALA A 95 4.08 23.69 16.89
C ALA A 95 4.65 25.13 16.96
N LEU A 96 5.13 25.56 18.13
CA LEU A 96 5.73 26.88 18.33
C LEU A 96 7.10 27.02 17.64
N HIS A 97 7.93 25.97 17.72
CA HIS A 97 9.32 26.03 17.26
C HIS A 97 9.55 25.41 15.86
N ALA A 98 8.66 24.55 15.38
CA ALA A 98 8.79 23.93 14.06
C ALA A 98 8.27 24.83 12.94
N ARG A 99 9.10 25.01 11.90
CA ARG A 99 8.68 25.68 10.66
C ARG A 99 7.66 24.81 9.91
N ASN A 100 6.59 25.44 9.41
CA ASN A 100 5.49 24.78 8.68
C ASN A 100 4.80 23.67 9.50
N ALA A 101 4.55 23.94 10.79
CA ALA A 101 3.74 23.12 11.67
C ALA A 101 2.42 23.83 12.02
N GLU A 102 1.32 23.10 11.98
CA GLU A 102 -0.03 23.57 12.34
C GLU A 102 -0.54 22.71 13.51
N TYR A 103 -1.08 23.31 14.56
CA TYR A 103 -1.69 22.58 15.68
C TYR A 103 -2.92 23.31 16.22
N ASN A 104 -4.06 22.61 16.23
CA ASN A 104 -5.29 23.08 16.84
C ASN A 104 -5.97 21.91 17.57
N PRO A 105 -5.79 21.78 18.90
CA PRO A 105 -6.31 20.64 19.66
C PRO A 105 -7.84 20.53 19.65
N LYS A 106 -8.57 21.63 19.42
CA LYS A 106 -10.04 21.59 19.27
C LYS A 106 -10.48 20.95 17.95
N ARG A 107 -9.60 20.95 16.94
CA ARG A 107 -9.86 20.37 15.61
C ARG A 107 -9.28 18.97 15.46
N PHE A 108 -8.05 18.75 15.92
CA PHE A 108 -7.35 17.47 15.77
C PHE A 108 -6.21 17.32 16.79
N ALA A 109 -6.10 16.13 17.40
CA ALA A 109 -5.15 15.83 18.48
C ALA A 109 -3.72 15.46 17.99
N ALA A 110 -3.25 16.11 16.92
CA ALA A 110 -1.91 15.91 16.37
C ALA A 110 -1.37 17.21 15.73
N VAL A 111 -0.05 17.37 15.72
CA VAL A 111 0.62 18.41 14.95
C VAL A 111 0.69 17.98 13.49
N ILE A 112 0.27 18.85 12.57
CA ILE A 112 0.40 18.66 11.13
C ILE A 112 1.68 19.37 10.70
N MET A 113 2.68 18.63 10.19
CA MET A 113 3.98 19.19 9.80
C MET A 113 4.30 18.91 8.32
N ARG A 114 4.75 19.92 7.57
CA ARG A 114 4.97 19.80 6.11
C ARG A 114 6.41 20.08 5.71
N ILE A 115 6.97 19.25 4.84
CA ILE A 115 8.28 19.46 4.20
C ILE A 115 8.13 19.46 2.67
N ARG A 116 9.04 20.16 1.98
CA ARG A 116 8.98 20.33 0.52
C ARG A 116 9.70 19.21 -0.24
N ASP A 117 10.71 18.60 0.36
CA ASP A 117 11.53 17.54 -0.22
C ASP A 117 11.73 16.37 0.77
N PRO A 118 11.20 15.16 0.49
CA PRO A 118 10.11 14.91 -0.46
C PRO A 118 8.86 15.72 -0.07
N ARG A 119 7.93 16.00 -1.00
CA ARG A 119 6.73 16.82 -0.69
C ARG A 119 5.71 16.01 0.11
N THR A 120 5.85 16.00 1.43
CA THR A 120 5.04 15.17 2.34
C THR A 120 4.35 15.99 3.44
N THR A 121 3.41 15.35 4.12
CA THR A 121 2.80 15.81 5.37
C THR A 121 2.91 14.72 6.43
N ALA A 122 3.31 15.09 7.64
CA ALA A 122 3.29 14.24 8.82
C ALA A 122 2.20 14.67 9.81
N LEU A 123 1.64 13.69 10.51
CA LEU A 123 0.75 13.86 11.66
C LEU A 123 1.49 13.30 12.88
N ILE A 124 1.86 14.15 13.83
CA ILE A 124 2.65 13.80 15.01
C ILE A 124 1.75 13.83 16.24
N PHE A 125 1.61 12.69 16.91
CA PHE A 125 0.77 12.52 18.09
C PHE A 125 1.60 12.65 19.37
N SER A 126 0.95 13.05 20.47
CA SER A 126 1.60 13.23 21.79
C SER A 126 2.22 11.94 22.35
N SER A 127 1.77 10.78 21.87
CA SER A 127 2.31 9.46 22.20
C SER A 127 3.63 9.10 21.48
N GLY A 128 4.19 10.01 20.68
CA GLY A 128 5.36 9.73 19.84
C GLY A 128 5.06 8.91 18.59
N LYS A 129 3.80 8.48 18.36
CA LYS A 129 3.42 7.92 17.06
C LYS A 129 3.40 9.01 16.01
N MET A 130 3.87 8.70 14.80
CA MET A 130 3.82 9.59 13.65
C MET A 130 3.29 8.86 12.41
N VAL A 131 2.36 9.50 11.70
CA VAL A 131 1.90 9.10 10.35
C VAL A 131 2.56 10.03 9.33
N CYS A 132 2.99 9.53 8.18
CA CYS A 132 3.52 10.32 7.07
C CYS A 132 2.84 9.92 5.76
N THR A 133 2.46 10.90 4.94
CA THR A 133 1.72 10.74 3.67
C THR A 133 2.23 11.73 2.60
N GLY A 134 1.98 11.44 1.33
CA GLY A 134 2.32 12.27 0.16
C GLY A 134 3.54 11.81 -0.63
N ALA A 135 4.26 10.79 -0.17
CA ALA A 135 5.42 10.23 -0.87
C ALA A 135 4.99 9.36 -2.06
N LYS A 136 5.78 9.36 -3.15
CA LYS A 136 5.50 8.55 -4.36
C LYS A 136 6.30 7.26 -4.43
N SER A 137 7.30 7.08 -3.58
CA SER A 137 8.07 5.85 -3.44
C SER A 137 8.32 5.48 -1.98
N GLU A 138 8.57 4.20 -1.72
CA GLU A 138 8.87 3.62 -0.42
C GLU A 138 10.13 4.25 0.18
N ASN A 139 11.10 4.55 -0.69
CA ASN A 139 12.35 5.24 -0.36
C ASN A 139 12.09 6.70 0.05
N GLU A 140 11.26 7.44 -0.70
CA GLU A 140 10.80 8.78 -0.29
C GLU A 140 10.04 8.76 1.02
N ALA A 141 9.13 7.80 1.23
CA ALA A 141 8.35 7.67 2.45
C ALA A 141 9.26 7.45 3.67
N LYS A 142 10.25 6.57 3.54
CA LYS A 142 11.26 6.32 4.58
C LYS A 142 12.17 7.53 4.80
N LEU A 143 12.60 8.21 3.73
CA LEU A 143 13.41 9.43 3.81
C LEU A 143 12.66 10.58 4.50
N ALA A 144 11.41 10.83 4.12
CA ALA A 144 10.54 11.84 4.71
C ALA A 144 10.31 11.56 6.20
N ALA A 145 9.92 10.34 6.56
CA ALA A 145 9.74 9.93 7.96
C ALA A 145 11.03 10.14 8.78
N ARG A 146 12.21 9.84 8.23
CA ARG A 146 13.51 10.13 8.87
C ARG A 146 13.78 11.63 9.00
N LYS A 147 13.45 12.44 7.98
CA LYS A 147 13.57 13.91 8.03
C LYS A 147 12.69 14.48 9.14
N TYR A 148 11.44 14.02 9.29
CA TYR A 148 10.55 14.42 10.38
C TYR A 148 11.08 14.01 11.76
N ALA A 149 11.50 12.75 11.95
CA ALA A 149 12.12 12.31 13.21
C ALA A 149 13.34 13.17 13.57
N ARG A 150 14.16 13.55 12.58
CA ARG A 150 15.32 14.43 12.78
C ARG A 150 14.93 15.88 13.11
N ILE A 151 13.79 16.38 12.64
CA ILE A 151 13.25 17.68 13.06
C ILE A 151 12.85 17.61 14.54
N VAL A 152 12.12 16.57 14.95
CA VAL A 152 11.71 16.38 16.36
C VAL A 152 12.93 16.25 17.28
N GLN A 153 13.97 15.53 16.88
CA GLN A 153 15.26 15.49 17.61
C GLN A 153 15.91 16.89 17.76
N LYS A 154 15.89 17.71 16.71
CA LYS A 154 16.45 19.07 16.73
C LYS A 154 15.67 20.05 17.61
N LEU A 155 14.44 19.70 18.01
CA LEU A 155 13.63 20.44 18.98
C LEU A 155 13.89 20.01 20.44
N GLY A 156 14.86 19.13 20.68
CA GLY A 156 15.27 18.70 22.03
C GLY A 156 14.59 17.43 22.53
N PHE A 157 13.67 16.83 21.77
CA PHE A 157 13.03 15.56 22.16
C PHE A 157 13.94 14.36 21.87
N PRO A 158 14.00 13.34 22.75
CA PRO A 158 14.83 12.14 22.57
C PRO A 158 14.23 11.14 21.56
N ALA A 159 13.75 11.63 20.43
CA ALA A 159 13.02 10.84 19.43
C ALA A 159 13.92 9.82 18.72
N LYS A 160 13.45 8.58 18.63
CA LYS A 160 14.05 7.48 17.88
C LYS A 160 13.35 7.30 16.53
N PHE A 161 13.80 6.33 15.73
CA PHE A 161 13.15 5.95 14.47
C PHE A 161 12.88 4.44 14.50
N LEU A 162 11.77 4.04 15.12
CA LEU A 162 11.37 2.65 15.34
C LEU A 162 10.09 2.32 14.54
N ASP A 163 9.82 1.03 14.32
CA ASP A 163 8.57 0.52 13.72
C ASP A 163 8.14 1.17 12.40
N PHE A 164 9.10 1.56 11.54
CA PHE A 164 8.76 2.09 10.22
C PHE A 164 7.98 1.04 9.41
N LYS A 165 6.73 1.37 9.07
CA LYS A 165 5.81 0.46 8.40
C LYS A 165 4.97 1.20 7.36
N ILE A 166 4.89 0.66 6.15
CA ILE A 166 3.93 1.11 5.14
C ILE A 166 2.55 0.57 5.52
N GLN A 167 1.57 1.47 5.56
CA GLN A 167 0.18 1.17 5.94
C GLN A 167 -0.75 1.10 4.74
N ASN A 168 -0.50 1.95 3.72
CA ASN A 168 -1.25 1.94 2.47
C ASN A 168 -0.37 2.45 1.30
N MET A 169 -0.58 1.90 0.12
CA MET A 169 -0.10 2.39 -1.17
C MET A 169 -1.29 2.65 -2.09
N VAL A 170 -1.22 3.74 -2.85
CA VAL A 170 -2.18 4.09 -3.89
C VAL A 170 -1.47 4.10 -5.23
N GLY A 171 -1.92 3.25 -6.15
CA GLY A 171 -1.48 3.23 -7.55
C GLY A 171 -2.55 3.81 -8.48
N SER A 172 -2.14 4.23 -9.67
CA SER A 172 -3.08 4.51 -10.76
C SER A 172 -2.50 4.15 -12.13
N CYS A 173 -3.40 3.86 -13.07
CA CYS A 173 -3.09 3.64 -14.47
C CYS A 173 -4.26 4.15 -15.33
N ASP A 174 -4.07 4.04 -16.65
CA ASP A 174 -5.06 4.38 -17.66
C ASP A 174 -4.98 3.29 -18.72
N VAL A 175 -6.05 2.52 -18.91
CA VAL A 175 -6.08 1.39 -19.86
C VAL A 175 -6.19 1.82 -21.32
N LYS A 176 -6.33 3.13 -21.61
CA LYS A 176 -6.37 3.73 -22.95
C LYS A 176 -7.57 3.34 -23.81
N PHE A 177 -8.64 2.83 -23.20
CA PHE A 177 -9.93 2.63 -23.86
C PHE A 177 -11.10 2.84 -22.90
N PRO A 178 -12.26 3.31 -23.39
CA PRO A 178 -13.46 3.48 -22.57
C PRO A 178 -14.06 2.13 -22.14
N ILE A 179 -14.70 2.09 -20.96
CA ILE A 179 -15.19 0.86 -20.31
C ILE A 179 -16.71 0.92 -20.08
N ARG A 180 -17.42 -0.18 -20.36
CA ARG A 180 -18.85 -0.39 -20.10
C ARG A 180 -19.10 -0.84 -18.67
N LEU A 181 -19.06 0.13 -17.74
CA LEU A 181 -19.27 -0.11 -16.30
C LEU A 181 -20.62 -0.76 -15.98
N GLU A 182 -21.64 -0.48 -16.79
CA GLU A 182 -23.00 -1.01 -16.66
C GLU A 182 -23.02 -2.53 -16.88
N GLY A 183 -22.25 -3.03 -17.85
CA GLY A 183 -22.05 -4.46 -18.07
C GLY A 183 -21.15 -5.08 -16.99
N LEU A 184 -20.09 -4.38 -16.61
CA LEU A 184 -19.14 -4.87 -15.59
C LEU A 184 -19.82 -5.06 -14.23
N VAL A 185 -20.65 -4.13 -13.76
CA VAL A 185 -21.39 -4.28 -12.50
C VAL A 185 -22.44 -5.40 -12.56
N LEU A 186 -23.09 -5.60 -13.71
CA LEU A 186 -24.06 -6.69 -13.89
C LEU A 186 -23.39 -8.07 -13.81
N THR A 187 -22.25 -8.25 -14.49
CA THR A 187 -21.52 -9.54 -14.52
C THR A 187 -20.70 -9.79 -13.25
N HIS A 188 -20.13 -8.76 -12.63
CA HIS A 188 -19.28 -8.86 -11.43
C HIS A 188 -19.95 -8.26 -10.18
N SER A 189 -21.28 -8.38 -10.06
CA SER A 189 -22.09 -7.75 -9.00
C SER A 189 -21.66 -8.09 -7.57
N GLN A 190 -21.16 -9.30 -7.32
CA GLN A 190 -20.62 -9.72 -6.02
C GLN A 190 -19.38 -8.93 -5.57
N PHE A 191 -18.63 -8.35 -6.51
CA PHE A 191 -17.39 -7.60 -6.24
C PHE A 191 -17.52 -6.11 -6.57
N SER A 192 -18.57 -5.71 -7.29
CA SER A 192 -18.70 -4.39 -7.91
C SER A 192 -19.84 -3.59 -7.29
N SER A 193 -19.65 -2.28 -7.15
CA SER A 193 -20.72 -1.34 -6.83
C SER A 193 -20.58 -0.11 -7.71
N TYR A 194 -21.64 0.29 -8.41
CA TYR A 194 -21.63 1.42 -9.32
C TYR A 194 -22.96 2.17 -9.24
N GLU A 195 -22.90 3.33 -8.59
CA GLU A 195 -24.03 4.23 -8.37
C GLU A 195 -23.62 5.61 -8.91
N PRO A 196 -23.78 5.91 -10.20
CA PRO A 196 -23.17 7.07 -10.84
C PRO A 196 -23.62 8.41 -10.23
N GLU A 197 -24.84 8.48 -9.69
CA GLU A 197 -25.39 9.63 -8.97
C GLU A 197 -24.66 9.91 -7.64
N LEU A 198 -24.07 8.88 -7.01
CA LEU A 198 -23.31 9.00 -5.76
C LEU A 198 -21.80 9.12 -6.01
N PHE A 199 -21.28 8.40 -7.01
CA PHE A 199 -19.86 8.41 -7.37
C PHE A 199 -19.64 7.98 -8.83
N PRO A 200 -18.92 8.78 -9.65
CA PRO A 200 -18.80 8.56 -11.12
C PRO A 200 -17.87 7.40 -11.53
N GLY A 201 -17.43 6.54 -10.60
CA GLY A 201 -16.58 5.39 -10.88
C GLY A 201 -17.16 4.11 -10.27
N LEU A 202 -16.89 2.97 -10.90
CA LEU A 202 -17.23 1.66 -10.33
C LEU A 202 -16.21 1.31 -9.25
N ILE A 203 -16.70 0.92 -8.07
CA ILE A 203 -15.90 0.41 -6.95
C ILE A 203 -15.81 -1.11 -7.09
N TYR A 204 -14.62 -1.64 -7.37
CA TYR A 204 -14.36 -3.08 -7.46
C TYR A 204 -13.56 -3.55 -6.24
N ARG A 205 -14.06 -4.56 -5.53
CA ARG A 205 -13.47 -5.13 -4.31
C ARG A 205 -12.84 -6.48 -4.65
N MET A 206 -11.55 -6.45 -4.97
CA MET A 206 -10.78 -7.65 -5.25
C MET A 206 -10.49 -8.42 -3.96
N VAL A 207 -10.73 -9.73 -3.97
CA VAL A 207 -10.51 -10.60 -2.80
C VAL A 207 -9.03 -10.97 -2.65
N LYS A 208 -8.35 -11.29 -3.76
CA LYS A 208 -6.94 -11.68 -3.81
C LYS A 208 -6.22 -11.00 -5.00
N PRO A 209 -5.19 -10.16 -4.74
CA PRO A 209 -4.87 -9.57 -3.44
C PRO A 209 -6.04 -8.69 -2.93
N ARG A 210 -6.09 -8.42 -1.63
CA ARG A 210 -7.22 -7.68 -1.02
C ARG A 210 -7.13 -6.18 -1.32
N ILE A 211 -7.57 -5.79 -2.51
CA ILE A 211 -7.41 -4.44 -3.08
C ILE A 211 -8.78 -3.86 -3.47
N VAL A 212 -8.94 -2.55 -3.30
CA VAL A 212 -10.08 -1.79 -3.84
C VAL A 212 -9.61 -1.03 -5.07
N LEU A 213 -10.33 -1.18 -6.17
CA LEU A 213 -10.11 -0.46 -7.41
C LEU A 213 -11.28 0.51 -7.65
N LEU A 214 -10.95 1.70 -8.17
CA LEU A 214 -11.92 2.68 -8.68
C LEU A 214 -11.71 2.76 -10.19
N ILE A 215 -12.70 2.30 -10.95
CA ILE A 215 -12.64 2.16 -12.41
C ILE A 215 -13.57 3.20 -13.03
N PHE A 216 -13.05 4.07 -13.87
CA PHE A 216 -13.82 5.14 -14.51
C PHE A 216 -14.16 4.80 -15.96
N VAL A 217 -15.27 5.34 -16.47
CA VAL A 217 -15.74 5.14 -17.86
C VAL A 217 -14.65 5.48 -18.89
N SER A 218 -13.76 6.42 -18.56
CA SER A 218 -12.63 6.86 -19.40
C SER A 218 -11.47 5.86 -19.54
N GLY A 219 -11.47 4.75 -18.79
CA GLY A 219 -10.36 3.81 -18.74
C GLY A 219 -9.31 4.13 -17.67
N LYS A 220 -9.43 5.24 -16.93
CA LYS A 220 -8.61 5.50 -15.74
C LYS A 220 -8.96 4.52 -14.63
N VAL A 221 -7.95 4.00 -13.94
CA VAL A 221 -8.09 3.09 -12.80
C VAL A 221 -7.21 3.55 -11.65
N VAL A 222 -7.77 3.62 -10.45
CA VAL A 222 -7.05 3.86 -9.18
C VAL A 222 -7.11 2.59 -8.35
N LEU A 223 -6.00 2.19 -7.72
CA LEU A 223 -5.88 1.01 -6.86
C LEU A 223 -5.43 1.44 -5.47
N THR A 224 -6.07 0.96 -4.41
CA THR A 224 -5.77 1.32 -3.01
C THR A 224 -6.00 0.13 -2.06
N GLY A 225 -5.35 0.16 -0.90
CA GLY A 225 -5.40 -0.91 0.12
C GLY A 225 -4.15 -1.79 0.17
N ALA A 226 -3.23 -1.64 -0.79
CA ALA A 226 -1.97 -2.39 -0.83
C ALA A 226 -1.02 -1.97 0.28
N LYS A 227 -0.23 -2.90 0.80
CA LYS A 227 0.89 -2.67 1.71
C LYS A 227 2.24 -2.86 1.02
N VAL A 228 2.28 -3.63 -0.06
CA VAL A 228 3.46 -3.82 -0.92
C VAL A 228 3.14 -3.56 -2.38
N ARG A 229 4.14 -3.08 -3.13
CA ARG A 229 3.99 -2.67 -4.53
C ARG A 229 3.52 -3.81 -5.44
N SER A 230 3.89 -5.05 -5.15
CA SER A 230 3.49 -6.23 -5.93
C SER A 230 1.97 -6.44 -5.92
N GLU A 231 1.25 -6.15 -4.83
CA GLU A 231 -0.21 -6.28 -4.76
C GLU A 231 -0.92 -5.33 -5.76
N ILE A 232 -0.34 -4.16 -6.04
CA ILE A 232 -0.87 -3.22 -7.05
C ILE A 232 -0.69 -3.79 -8.47
N TYR A 233 0.42 -4.49 -8.73
CA TYR A 233 0.70 -5.09 -10.04
C TYR A 233 -0.14 -6.35 -10.26
N GLU A 234 -0.18 -7.26 -9.29
CA GLU A 234 -1.03 -8.46 -9.32
C GLU A 234 -2.51 -8.10 -9.47
N ALA A 235 -3.01 -7.09 -8.73
CA ALA A 235 -4.39 -6.63 -8.88
C ALA A 235 -4.68 -6.05 -10.27
N PHE A 236 -3.70 -5.37 -10.89
CA PHE A 236 -3.87 -4.85 -12.24
C PHE A 236 -3.82 -5.95 -13.30
N GLU A 237 -2.90 -6.90 -13.18
CA GLU A 237 -2.79 -8.07 -14.07
C GLU A 237 -4.07 -8.93 -14.03
N ASN A 238 -4.68 -9.10 -12.86
CA ASN A 238 -5.96 -9.79 -12.69
C ASN A 238 -7.15 -9.03 -13.29
N ILE A 239 -7.23 -7.70 -13.12
CA ILE A 239 -8.40 -6.92 -13.60
C ILE A 239 -8.31 -6.58 -15.09
N TYR A 240 -7.11 -6.37 -15.64
CA TYR A 240 -6.93 -5.88 -17.01
C TYR A 240 -7.64 -6.73 -18.10
N PRO A 241 -7.54 -8.08 -18.13
CA PRO A 241 -8.24 -8.87 -19.15
C PRO A 241 -9.77 -8.74 -19.04
N ILE A 242 -10.31 -8.61 -17.82
CA ILE A 242 -11.73 -8.34 -17.58
C ILE A 242 -12.11 -6.99 -18.19
N LEU A 243 -11.36 -5.92 -17.89
CA LEU A 243 -11.63 -4.58 -18.45
C LEU A 243 -11.55 -4.56 -19.98
N LYS A 244 -10.59 -5.28 -20.58
CA LYS A 244 -10.44 -5.43 -22.04
C LYS A 244 -11.70 -6.04 -22.67
N GLY A 245 -12.36 -6.99 -22.00
CA GLY A 245 -13.64 -7.59 -22.42
C GLY A 245 -14.84 -6.64 -22.33
N PHE A 246 -14.79 -5.62 -21.46
CA PHE A 246 -15.83 -4.59 -21.32
C PHE A 246 -15.49 -3.28 -22.04
N ARG A 247 -14.56 -3.28 -23.00
CA ARG A 247 -14.24 -2.11 -23.83
C ARG A 247 -15.49 -1.62 -24.57
N LYS A 248 -15.79 -0.32 -24.51
CA LYS A 248 -16.76 0.31 -25.43
C LYS A 248 -16.09 0.44 -26.81
N HIS A 249 -16.81 -0.01 -27.84
CA HIS A 249 -16.53 0.25 -29.25
C HIS A 249 -17.11 1.61 -29.63
#